data_AF-A0AAW5EL21-F1
#
_entry.id   AF-A0AAW5EL21-F1
#
_cell.length_a   1.000
_cell.length_b   1.000
_cell.length_c   1.000
_cell.angle_alpha   90.00
_cell.angle_beta   90.00
_cell.angle_gamma   90.00
#
_symmetry.space_group_name_H-M   'P 1'
#
loop_
_entity.id
_entity.type
_entity.pdbx_description
1 polymer ?
#
loop_
_entity_poly.entity_id
_entity_poly.type
_entity_poly.pdbx_seq_one_letter_code
_entity_poly.pdbx_strand_id
1 'polypeptide(L)'
;EQCLHPDEVDVMVFLNEQSPDINQGVDQEDGETGAGDQGIMFGFASCEAKEYMPAAISYARALCDKVYAYAKAHPQELGVDIKTQVT
;
A
#
# COMPACT_ATOMS: atom_id res chain seq x y z
N GLU A 1 5.57 23.66 -9.95
CA GLU A 1 5.46 22.86 -11.18
C GLU A 1 5.23 21.42 -10.76
N GLN A 2 4.16 20.78 -11.23
CA GLN A 2 3.88 19.37 -10.89
C GLN A 2 4.76 18.48 -11.76
N CYS A 3 5.40 17.47 -11.18
CA CYS A 3 6.34 16.61 -11.91
C CYS A 3 5.67 15.54 -12.80
N LEU A 4 4.35 15.37 -12.72
CA LEU A 4 3.60 14.36 -13.49
C LEU A 4 2.24 14.92 -13.93
N HIS A 5 1.97 14.85 -15.23
CA HIS A 5 0.73 15.31 -15.85
C HIS A 5 -0.07 14.09 -16.35
N PRO A 6 -1.22 13.74 -15.73
CA PRO A 6 -1.96 12.53 -16.07
C PRO A 6 -2.40 12.41 -17.54
N ASP A 7 -2.56 13.53 -18.24
CA ASP A 7 -2.97 13.55 -19.64
C ASP A 7 -1.79 13.35 -20.63
N GLU A 8 -0.55 13.42 -20.13
CA GLU A 8 0.68 13.33 -20.94
C GLU A 8 1.47 12.04 -20.69
N VAL A 9 0.96 11.15 -19.84
CA VAL A 9 1.63 9.88 -19.52
C VAL A 9 1.17 8.76 -20.47
N ASP A 10 2.14 8.02 -20.99
CA ASP A 10 1.87 6.77 -21.70
C ASP A 10 1.52 5.66 -20.71
N VAL A 11 0.37 4.99 -20.93
CA VAL A 11 -0.07 3.84 -20.13
C VAL A 11 0.07 2.56 -20.94
N MET A 12 1.00 1.70 -20.55
CA MET A 12 1.23 0.39 -21.19
C MET A 12 0.62 -0.73 -20.33
N VAL A 13 -0.13 -1.65 -20.96
CA VAL A 13 -0.80 -2.76 -20.26
C VAL A 13 -0.24 -4.10 -20.72
N PHE A 14 0.32 -4.87 -19.78
CA PHE A 14 0.93 -6.19 -20.00
C PHE A 14 0.32 -7.26 -19.07
N LEU A 15 -1.01 -7.33 -19.04
CA LEU A 15 -1.74 -8.30 -18.21
C LEU A 15 -1.86 -9.66 -18.93
N ASN A 16 -1.65 -10.75 -18.21
CA ASN A 16 -1.86 -12.12 -18.68
C ASN A 16 -2.76 -12.90 -17.71
N GLU A 17 -3.30 -14.04 -18.16
CA GLU A 17 -4.04 -14.97 -17.31
C GLU A 17 -3.12 -15.69 -16.30
N GLN A 18 -3.70 -16.23 -15.22
CA GLN A 18 -2.96 -17.04 -14.25
C GLN A 18 -2.43 -18.33 -14.91
N SER A 19 -1.22 -18.74 -14.55
CA SER A 19 -0.67 -20.01 -15.01
C SER A 19 -1.55 -21.19 -14.56
N PRO A 20 -1.95 -22.10 -15.46
CA PRO A 20 -2.66 -23.33 -15.09
C PRO A 20 -1.90 -24.19 -14.09
N ASP A 21 -0.56 -24.22 -14.18
CA ASP A 21 0.32 -24.99 -13.30
C ASP A 21 0.32 -24.47 -11.86
N ILE A 22 0.11 -23.15 -11.70
CA ILE A 22 -0.07 -22.53 -10.38
C ILE A 22 -1.51 -22.78 -9.93
N ASN A 23 -2.48 -22.57 -10.82
CA ASN A 23 -3.89 -22.66 -10.48
C ASN A 23 -4.28 -24.05 -9.93
N GLN A 24 -3.76 -25.13 -10.51
CA GLN A 24 -4.03 -26.50 -10.02
C GLN A 24 -3.58 -26.76 -8.57
N GLY A 25 -2.63 -25.97 -8.06
CA GLY A 25 -2.14 -26.08 -6.68
C GLY A 25 -2.85 -25.13 -5.71
N VAL A 26 -3.54 -24.11 -6.23
CA VAL A 26 -4.27 -23.11 -5.46
C VAL A 26 -5.74 -23.48 -5.37
N ASP A 27 -6.39 -23.70 -6.52
CA ASP A 27 -7.80 -24.04 -6.64
C ASP A 27 -7.94 -25.57 -6.76
N GLN A 28 -8.32 -26.22 -5.65
CA GLN A 28 -8.43 -27.67 -5.57
C GLN A 28 -9.89 -28.11 -5.77
N GLU A 29 -10.09 -29.25 -6.43
CA GLU A 29 -11.43 -29.78 -6.76
C GLU A 29 -12.28 -30.14 -5.53
N ASP A 30 -11.65 -30.32 -4.36
CA ASP A 30 -12.31 -30.61 -3.09
C ASP A 30 -12.84 -29.35 -2.38
N GLY A 31 -12.58 -28.15 -2.94
CA GLY A 31 -13.01 -26.86 -2.40
C GLY A 31 -12.03 -26.26 -1.39
N GLU A 32 -10.89 -26.90 -1.12
CA GLU A 32 -9.81 -26.32 -0.31
C GLU A 32 -8.93 -25.38 -1.15
N THR A 33 -8.37 -24.34 -0.53
CA THR A 33 -7.49 -23.39 -1.23
C THR A 33 -6.06 -23.50 -0.73
N GLY A 34 -5.14 -23.82 -1.64
CA GLY A 34 -3.70 -23.84 -1.37
C GLY A 34 -3.10 -22.44 -1.30
N ALA A 35 -1.94 -22.30 -0.68
CA ALA A 35 -1.19 -21.04 -0.71
C ALA A 35 -0.74 -20.73 -2.15
N GLY A 36 -0.94 -19.49 -2.61
CA GLY A 36 -0.55 -19.05 -3.95
C GLY A 36 0.96 -18.99 -4.19
N ASP A 37 1.74 -18.87 -3.11
CA ASP A 37 3.19 -18.86 -3.13
C ASP A 37 3.75 -19.22 -1.74
N GLN A 38 5.04 -19.52 -1.67
CA GLN A 38 5.77 -19.72 -0.43
C GLN A 38 6.04 -18.39 0.31
N GLY A 39 5.86 -18.36 1.64
CA GLY A 39 6.12 -17.16 2.43
C GLY A 39 6.00 -17.39 3.93
N ILE A 40 6.49 -16.42 4.71
CA ILE A 40 6.37 -16.37 6.17
C ILE A 40 5.73 -15.04 6.55
N MET A 41 4.74 -15.07 7.43
CA MET A 41 3.98 -13.89 7.85
C MET A 41 4.20 -13.64 9.35
N PHE A 42 4.39 -12.38 9.73
CA PHE A 42 4.50 -11.95 11.11
C PHE A 42 3.34 -11.01 11.47
N GLY A 43 2.74 -11.25 12.63
CA GLY A 43 1.78 -10.34 13.25
C GLY A 43 2.41 -9.67 14.48
N PHE A 44 2.10 -8.39 14.69
CA PHE A 44 2.55 -7.64 15.86
C PHE A 44 1.42 -6.72 16.34
N ALA A 45 1.34 -6.50 17.66
CA ALA A 45 0.44 -5.54 18.29
C ALA A 45 1.12 -4.94 19.54
N SER A 46 0.87 -3.65 19.79
CA SER A 46 1.41 -2.94 20.97
C SER A 46 0.38 -1.95 21.51
N CYS A 47 0.26 -1.80 22.84
CA CYS A 47 -0.67 -0.86 23.46
C CYS A 47 -0.17 0.60 23.50
N GLU A 48 0.96 0.90 22.84
CA GLU A 48 1.51 2.26 22.76
C GLU A 48 0.58 3.25 22.03
N ALA A 49 -0.30 2.77 21.16
CA ALA A 49 -1.34 3.55 20.50
C ALA A 49 -2.71 2.84 20.58
N LYS A 50 -3.81 3.60 20.41
CA LYS A 50 -5.20 3.11 20.57
C LYS A 50 -5.62 2.04 19.56
N GLU A 51 -4.95 2.01 18.41
CA GLU A 51 -5.12 1.07 17.31
C GLU A 51 -4.27 -0.21 17.48
N TYR A 52 -3.63 -0.37 18.63
CA TYR A 52 -2.71 -1.47 18.95
C TYR A 52 -1.48 -1.56 18.05
N MET A 53 -0.94 -0.41 17.63
CA MET A 53 0.28 -0.27 16.82
C MET A 53 1.40 0.43 17.60
N PRO A 54 2.69 0.25 17.23
CA PRO A 54 3.78 1.04 17.80
C PRO A 54 3.56 2.54 17.56
N ALA A 55 3.80 3.35 18.59
CA ALA A 55 3.52 4.79 18.54
C ALA A 55 4.27 5.52 17.40
N ALA A 56 5.52 5.12 17.12
CA ALA A 56 6.34 5.76 16.09
C ALA A 56 5.71 5.71 14.69
N ILE A 57 5.26 4.53 14.24
CA ILE A 57 4.62 4.39 12.92
C ILE A 57 3.22 5.00 12.91
N SER A 58 2.47 4.87 14.01
CA SER A 58 1.17 5.52 14.18
C SER A 58 1.23 7.02 13.97
N TYR A 59 2.20 7.70 14.62
CA TYR A 59 2.35 9.14 14.50
C TYR A 59 2.95 9.57 13.17
N ALA A 60 3.92 8.84 12.62
CA ALA A 60 4.43 9.12 11.27
C ALA A 60 3.30 9.05 10.23
N ARG A 61 2.45 8.01 10.28
CA ARG A 61 1.27 7.86 9.40
C ARG A 61 0.30 9.03 9.57
N ALA A 62 -0.04 9.39 10.81
CA ALA A 62 -0.96 10.48 11.11
C ALA A 62 -0.44 11.85 10.62
N LEU A 63 0.86 12.11 10.69
CA LEU A 63 1.47 13.31 10.11
C LEU A 63 1.37 13.30 8.59
N CYS A 64 1.71 12.19 7.95
CA CYS A 64 1.63 12.05 6.50
C CYS A 64 0.21 12.30 5.99
N ASP A 65 -0.80 11.71 6.62
CA ASP A 65 -2.20 11.87 6.22
C ASP A 65 -2.69 13.32 6.37
N LYS A 66 -2.27 14.02 7.43
CA LYS A 66 -2.61 15.44 7.64
C LYS A 66 -1.97 16.33 6.57
N VAL A 67 -0.68 16.15 6.28
CA VAL A 67 0.04 16.96 5.29
C VAL A 67 -0.48 16.65 3.89
N TYR A 68 -0.78 15.37 3.59
CA TYR A 68 -1.36 14.97 2.31
C TYR A 68 -2.76 15.58 2.09
N ALA A 69 -3.62 15.54 3.11
CA ALA A 69 -4.93 16.20 3.04
C ALA A 69 -4.80 17.70 2.79
N TYR A 70 -3.83 18.35 3.44
CA TYR A 70 -3.54 19.77 3.20
C TYR A 70 -3.06 20.02 1.77
N ALA A 71 -2.06 19.25 1.28
CA ALA A 71 -1.53 19.36 -0.07
C ALA A 71 -2.61 19.16 -1.14
N LYS A 72 -3.50 18.19 -0.93
CA LYS A 72 -4.63 17.93 -1.83
C LYS A 72 -5.62 19.10 -1.87
N ALA A 73 -5.85 19.76 -0.75
CA ALA A 73 -6.72 20.94 -0.67
C ALA A 73 -6.05 22.22 -1.18
N HIS A 74 -4.70 22.30 -1.11
CA HIS A 74 -3.91 23.48 -1.46
C HIS A 74 -2.80 23.12 -2.46
N PRO A 75 -3.16 22.66 -3.68
CA PRO A 75 -2.18 22.15 -4.66
C PRO A 75 -1.21 23.21 -5.19
N GLN A 76 -1.52 24.50 -4.98
CA GLN A 76 -0.63 25.62 -5.34
C GLN A 76 0.45 25.89 -4.29
N GLU A 77 0.25 25.39 -3.06
CA GLU A 77 1.17 25.62 -1.93
C GLU A 77 2.08 24.43 -1.69
N LEU A 78 1.56 23.20 -1.81
CA LEU A 78 2.30 21.99 -1.50
C LEU A 78 1.99 20.85 -2.48
N GLY A 79 3.04 20.18 -2.95
CA GLY A 79 2.93 18.96 -3.75
C GLY A 79 2.58 17.73 -2.90
N VAL A 80 2.14 16.66 -3.55
CA VAL A 80 1.67 15.43 -2.88
C VAL A 80 2.77 14.42 -2.53
N ASP A 81 4.00 14.62 -2.99
CA ASP A 81 5.14 13.80 -2.59
C ASP A 81 5.61 14.23 -1.18
N ILE A 82 5.32 13.38 -0.18
CA ILE A 82 5.47 13.70 1.23
C ILE A 82 6.15 12.53 1.94
N LYS A 83 7.12 12.85 2.81
CA LYS A 83 7.80 11.90 3.70
C LYS A 83 7.75 12.41 5.14
N THR A 84 7.59 11.50 6.08
CA THR A 84 7.48 11.81 7.51
C THR A 84 8.29 10.81 8.34
N GLN A 85 8.90 11.27 9.42
CA GLN A 85 9.64 10.44 10.36
C GLN A 85 9.38 10.93 11.80
N VAL A 86 9.30 9.99 12.73
CA VAL A 86 9.19 10.23 14.18
C VAL A 86 10.27 9.40 14.86
N THR A 87 11.06 10.03 15.73
CA THR A 87 12.13 9.41 16.52
C THR A 87 11.77 9.44 17.99
#